data_AF-A0A934IN56-F1
#
_entry.id   AF-A0A934IN56-F1
#
_cell.length_a   1.000
_cell.length_b   1.000
_cell.length_c   1.000
_cell.angle_alpha   90.00
_cell.angle_beta   90.00
_cell.angle_gamma   90.00
#
_symmetry.space_group_name_H-M   'P 1'
#
loop_
_entity.id
_entity.type
_entity.pdbx_description
1 polymer ?
#
loop_
_entity_poly.entity_id
_entity_poly.type
_entity_poly.pdbx_seq_one_letter_code
_entity_poly.pdbx_strand_id
1 'polypeptide(L)' 'MVIGYRTVVVALVFSLVAIEAAEAARCTDYASCRQAVVAWCRGAHPRADGDGDGIPCENVCRSRAQVVAIMREIGCNR' A
#
# COMPACT_ATOMS: atom_id res chain seq x y z
N MET A 1 -32.94 -47.84 -16.14
CA MET A 1 -31.49 -47.63 -16.29
C MET A 1 -31.27 -46.41 -17.16
N VAL A 2 -31.01 -45.24 -16.55
CA VAL A 2 -30.07 -44.20 -16.97
C VAL A 2 -30.00 -43.20 -15.80
N ILE A 3 -28.90 -43.27 -15.07
CA ILE A 3 -28.55 -42.43 -13.95
C ILE A 3 -27.97 -41.11 -14.51
N GLY A 4 -28.41 -39.98 -13.95
CA GLY A 4 -27.54 -38.85 -13.63
C GLY A 4 -26.95 -38.00 -14.76
N TYR A 5 -27.67 -36.98 -15.22
CA TYR A 5 -27.04 -35.82 -15.89
C TYR A 5 -27.68 -34.45 -15.57
N ARG A 6 -28.76 -34.38 -14.77
CA ARG A 6 -29.41 -33.09 -14.44
C ARG A 6 -28.77 -32.34 -13.27
N THR A 7 -27.88 -32.99 -12.53
CA THR A 7 -27.22 -32.42 -11.33
C THR A 7 -25.82 -31.85 -11.60
N VAL A 8 -25.26 -32.01 -12.81
CA VAL A 8 -23.85 -31.66 -13.08
C VAL A 8 -23.65 -30.22 -13.57
N VAL A 9 -24.72 -29.51 -13.98
CA VAL A 9 -24.58 -28.15 -14.57
C VAL A 9 -24.37 -27.05 -13.52
N VAL A 10 -24.30 -27.38 -12.22
CA VAL A 10 -24.09 -26.38 -11.14
C VAL A 10 -22.60 -26.13 -10.85
N ALA A 11 -21.66 -26.89 -11.43
CA ALA A 11 -20.29 -26.97 -10.91
C ALA A 11 -19.16 -26.32 -11.73
N LEU A 12 -19.45 -25.45 -12.72
CA LEU A 12 -18.40 -24.96 -13.65
C LEU A 12 -18.32 -23.44 -13.83
N VAL A 13 -18.67 -22.67 -12.79
CA VAL A 13 -18.26 -21.26 -12.69
C VAL A 13 -17.66 -21.02 -11.30
N PHE A 14 -16.57 -21.74 -11.01
CA PHE A 14 -15.76 -21.49 -9.82
C PHE A 14 -14.91 -20.24 -10.10
N SER A 15 -15.41 -19.09 -9.66
CA SER A 15 -14.74 -17.79 -9.78
C SER A 15 -13.31 -17.86 -9.25
N LEU A 16 -12.32 -17.56 -10.11
CA LEU A 16 -10.95 -17.26 -9.68
C LEU A 16 -10.94 -15.90 -8.99
N VAL A 17 -11.27 -15.86 -7.70
CA VAL A 17 -10.97 -14.69 -6.86
C VAL A 17 -9.50 -14.80 -6.47
N ALA A 18 -8.66 -13.97 -7.10
CA ALA A 18 -7.30 -13.74 -6.63
C ALA A 18 -7.40 -13.01 -5.28
N ILE A 19 -7.04 -13.69 -4.19
CA ILE A 19 -6.86 -13.05 -2.89
C ILE A 19 -5.49 -12.39 -2.94
N GLU A 20 -5.46 -11.08 -3.24
CA GLU A 20 -4.24 -10.28 -3.14
C GLU A 20 -3.90 -10.14 -1.64
N ALA A 21 -2.84 -10.80 -1.19
CA ALA A 21 -2.29 -10.56 0.13
C ALA A 21 -1.67 -9.16 0.15
N ALA A 22 -2.34 -8.21 0.80
CA ALA A 22 -1.78 -6.87 1.00
C ALA A 22 -0.63 -6.95 2.02
N GLU A 23 0.61 -7.06 1.54
CA GLU A 23 1.78 -6.87 2.38
C GLU A 23 1.84 -5.42 2.88
N ALA A 24 1.97 -5.25 4.20
CA ALA A 24 2.12 -3.93 4.78
C ALA A 24 3.49 -3.37 4.41
N ALA A 25 3.50 -2.22 3.72
CA ALA A 25 4.72 -1.49 3.41
C ALA A 25 5.52 -1.19 4.70
N ARG A 26 6.85 -1.23 4.59
CA ARG A 26 7.80 -0.96 5.66
C ARG A 26 8.74 0.17 5.24
N CYS A 27 9.27 0.91 6.21
CA CYS A 27 10.21 1.99 5.92
C CYS A 27 11.51 1.51 5.22
N THR A 28 11.88 0.25 5.38
CA THR A 28 13.03 -0.38 4.70
C THR A 28 12.81 -0.60 3.21
N ASP A 29 11.57 -0.53 2.72
CA ASP A 29 11.24 -0.79 1.32
C ASP A 29 11.53 0.43 0.43
N TYR A 30 11.73 1.61 1.02
CA TYR A 30 11.98 2.84 0.30
C TYR A 30 13.46 3.10 0.11
N ALA A 31 13.85 3.42 -1.12
CA ALA A 31 15.24 3.79 -1.44
C ALA A 31 15.54 5.29 -1.19
N SER A 32 14.51 6.12 -0.99
CA SER A 32 14.67 7.57 -0.84
C SER A 32 13.55 8.23 -0.05
N CYS A 33 13.83 9.39 0.55
CA CYS A 33 12.82 10.17 1.27
C CYS A 33 11.62 10.51 0.37
N ARG A 34 11.85 10.80 -0.93
CA ARG A 34 10.77 11.09 -1.87
C ARG A 34 9.78 9.93 -2.01
N GLN A 35 10.26 8.70 -2.12
CA GLN A 35 9.38 7.53 -2.20
C GLN A 35 8.57 7.36 -0.92
N ALA A 36 9.21 7.50 0.25
CA ALA A 36 8.54 7.42 1.54
C ALA A 36 7.46 8.50 1.69
N VAL A 37 7.76 9.77 1.36
CA VAL A 37 6.80 10.88 1.40
C VAL A 37 5.63 10.64 0.45
N VAL A 38 5.88 10.18 -0.78
CA VAL A 38 4.80 9.86 -1.74
C VAL A 38 3.91 8.73 -1.23
N ALA A 39 4.49 7.64 -0.72
CA ALA A 39 3.75 6.51 -0.18
C ALA A 39 2.95 6.91 1.08
N TRP A 40 3.55 7.72 1.95
CA TRP A 40 2.88 8.30 3.09
C TRP A 40 1.70 9.13 2.60
N CYS A 41 1.91 10.18 1.81
CA CYS A 41 0.89 11.08 1.28
C CYS A 41 -0.28 10.39 0.57
N ARG A 42 -0.01 9.30 -0.16
CA ARG A 42 -1.06 8.50 -0.83
C ARG A 42 -1.83 7.57 0.11
N GLY A 43 -1.41 7.47 1.37
CA GLY A 43 -2.00 6.54 2.34
C GLY A 43 -1.57 5.09 2.14
N ALA A 44 -0.62 4.81 1.26
CA ALA A 44 -0.07 3.48 1.05
C ALA A 44 0.75 3.00 2.25
N HIS A 45 1.32 3.93 3.02
CA HIS A 45 1.97 3.64 4.28
C HIS A 45 1.55 4.62 5.38
N PRO A 46 0.39 4.41 6.03
CA PRO A 46 -0.18 5.36 6.99
C PRO A 46 0.70 5.58 8.23
N ARG A 47 1.41 4.53 8.68
CA ARG A 47 2.34 4.57 9.82
C ARG A 47 3.78 4.92 9.43
N ALA A 48 4.00 5.59 8.29
CA ALA A 48 5.34 6.02 7.92
C ALA A 48 5.93 7.01 8.94
N ASP A 49 5.09 7.87 9.50
CA ASP A 49 5.39 8.76 10.64
C ASP A 49 4.76 8.14 11.90
N GLY A 50 5.57 7.42 12.67
CA GLY A 50 5.09 6.59 13.79
C GLY A 50 4.94 7.35 15.09
N ASP A 51 5.73 8.40 15.28
CA ASP A 51 5.80 9.25 16.46
C ASP A 51 5.14 10.62 16.26
N GLY A 52 4.76 10.96 15.03
CA GLY A 52 3.91 12.11 14.70
C GLY A 52 4.66 13.43 14.64
N ASP A 53 5.96 13.40 14.39
CA ASP A 53 6.81 14.60 14.34
C ASP A 53 6.84 15.26 12.96
N GLY A 54 6.19 14.63 11.97
CA GLY A 54 6.13 15.07 10.59
C GLY A 54 7.28 14.55 9.71
N ILE A 55 8.04 13.55 10.16
CA ILE A 55 9.16 12.94 9.42
C ILE A 55 8.84 11.46 9.14
N PRO A 56 8.31 11.12 7.96
CA PRO A 56 8.06 9.73 7.62
C PRO A 56 9.37 8.98 7.37
N CYS A 57 9.51 7.79 7.93
CA CYS A 57 10.61 6.86 7.68
C CYS A 57 12.00 7.53 7.75
N GLU A 58 12.45 7.82 8.98
CA GLU A 58 13.72 8.50 9.27
C GLU A 58 14.99 7.77 8.77
N ASN A 59 14.86 6.50 8.37
CA ASN A 59 15.95 5.80 7.69
C ASN A 59 16.33 6.46 6.36
N VAL A 60 15.38 7.12 5.68
CA VAL A 60 15.59 7.82 4.42
C VAL A 60 15.32 9.32 4.47
N CYS A 61 14.40 9.79 5.31
CA CYS A 61 14.14 11.22 5.52
C CYS A 61 14.98 11.75 6.69
N ARG A 62 15.68 12.87 6.48
CA ARG A 62 16.66 13.40 7.46
C ARG A 62 16.17 14.61 8.25
N SER A 63 15.12 15.27 7.77
CA SER A 63 14.55 16.43 8.47
C SER A 63 13.14 16.75 7.99
N ARG A 64 12.35 17.40 8.85
CA ARG A 64 11.03 17.94 8.50
C ARG A 64 11.09 18.96 7.35
N ALA A 65 12.16 19.74 7.25
CA ALA A 65 12.34 20.70 6.16
C ALA A 65 12.43 20.00 4.79
N GLN A 66 13.15 18.87 4.72
CA GLN A 66 13.21 18.04 3.50
C GLN A 66 11.85 17.49 3.12
N VAL A 67 11.09 16.99 4.10
CA VAL A 67 9.76 16.41 3.90
C VAL A 67 8.79 17.47 3.39
N VAL A 68 8.75 18.64 4.02
CA VAL A 68 7.89 19.78 3.62
C VAL A 68 8.24 20.26 2.21
N ALA A 69 9.52 20.31 1.83
CA ALA A 69 9.91 20.66 0.47
C ALA A 69 9.33 19.68 -0.56
N ILE A 70 9.45 18.37 -0.31
CA ILE A 70 8.90 17.33 -1.18
C ILE A 70 7.37 17.40 -1.22
N MET A 71 6.70 17.60 -0.07
CA MET A 71 5.24 17.74 0.01
C MET A 71 4.74 18.90 -0.86
N ARG A 72 5.43 20.05 -0.82
CA ARG A 72 5.12 21.22 -1.65
C ARG A 72 5.28 20.92 -3.14
N GLU A 73 6.32 20.19 -3.52
CA GLU A 73 6.55 19.79 -4.92
C GLU A 73 5.45 18.86 -5.45
N ILE A 74 4.95 17.95 -4.61
CA ILE A 74 3.94 16.94 -5.03
C ILE A 74 2.49 17.37 -4.74
N GLY A 75 2.27 18.54 -4.14
CA GLY A 75 0.93 19.03 -3.78
C GLY A 75 0.27 18.25 -2.63
N CYS A 76 1.05 17.72 -1.69
CA CYS A 76 0.56 17.06 -0.49
C CYS A 76 0.55 18.03 0.70
N ASN A 77 -0.46 17.95 1.57
CA ASN A 77 -0.54 18.74 2.80
C ASN A 77 -1.09 17.86 3.93
N ARG A 78 -0.19 17.23 4.68
CA ARG A 78 -0.48 16.39 5.85
C ARG A 78 0.06 17.04 7.11
#